data_AF-A0A7C4HBF1-F1
#
_entry.id   AF-A0A7C4HBF1-F1
#
_cell.length_a   1.000
_cell.length_b   1.000
_cell.length_c   1.000
_cell.angle_alpha   90.00
_cell.angle_beta   90.00
_cell.angle_gamma   90.00
#
_symmetry.space_group_name_H-M   'P 1'
#
loop_
_entity.id
_entity.type
_entity.pdbx_description
1 polymer ?
#
loop_
_entity_poly.entity_id
_entity_poly.type
_entity_poly.pdbx_seq_one_letter_code
_entity_poly.pdbx_strand_id
1 'polypeptide(L)'
;MNIESFFEQWCELLNKDMELKRRLKPFKTFMGGPLPYIGPGPYPPPIPTHDPTGWTRAKGYAKPNLDNKELIELKVDKLFVYTFELKEGKFIVRAGSANGRPVLRVKMPKDVFKDMILTKQRVIWALADPRNEIECLWPEIGWSDWITVLEILVVGQELVERDPAMWDLIENL
;
A
#
# COMPACT_ATOMS: atom_id res chain seq x y z
N MET A 1 -12.42 14.93 -17.65
CA MET A 1 -12.16 13.94 -16.59
C MET A 1 -12.03 14.70 -15.27
N ASN A 2 -12.53 14.15 -14.16
CA ASN A 2 -12.43 14.80 -12.84
C ASN A 2 -11.51 13.98 -11.93
N ILE A 3 -11.12 14.56 -10.79
CA ILE A 3 -10.22 13.90 -9.83
C ILE A 3 -10.85 12.64 -9.22
N GLU A 4 -12.17 12.58 -9.12
CA GLU A 4 -12.90 11.40 -8.65
C GLU A 4 -12.67 10.21 -9.57
N SER A 5 -12.78 10.40 -10.89
CA SER A 5 -12.50 9.37 -11.89
C SER A 5 -11.07 8.86 -11.82
N PHE A 6 -10.10 9.72 -11.50
CA PHE A 6 -8.72 9.28 -11.28
C PHE A 6 -8.61 8.30 -10.11
N PHE A 7 -9.22 8.61 -8.97
CA PHE A 7 -9.23 7.72 -7.81
C PHE A 7 -10.00 6.42 -8.05
N GLU A 8 -11.14 6.48 -8.74
CA GLU A 8 -11.91 5.30 -9.14
C GLU A 8 -11.07 4.36 -10.02
N GLN A 9 -10.41 4.89 -11.05
CA GLN A 9 -9.57 4.08 -11.94
C GLN A 9 -8.32 3.54 -11.25
N TRP A 10 -7.73 4.30 -10.33
CA TRP A 10 -6.66 3.81 -9.47
C TRP A 10 -7.14 2.61 -8.64
N CYS A 11 -8.32 2.74 -8.02
CA CYS A 11 -8.93 1.66 -7.26
C CYS A 11 -9.27 0.44 -8.15
N GLU A 12 -9.72 0.64 -9.38
CA GLU A 12 -9.92 -0.44 -10.34
C GLU A 12 -8.61 -1.17 -10.67
N LEU A 13 -7.52 -0.42 -10.87
CA LEU A 13 -6.20 -0.98 -11.18
C LEU A 13 -5.67 -1.84 -10.03
N LEU A 14 -5.79 -1.35 -8.78
CA LEU A 14 -5.48 -2.12 -7.57
C LEU A 14 -6.29 -3.42 -7.51
N ASN A 15 -7.57 -3.37 -7.90
CA ASN A 15 -8.43 -4.53 -7.97
C ASN A 15 -8.17 -5.42 -9.20
N LYS A 16 -7.32 -5.04 -10.15
CA LYS A 16 -6.86 -5.88 -11.26
C LYS A 16 -5.48 -6.47 -10.99
N ASP A 17 -4.72 -5.90 -10.04
CA ASP A 17 -3.40 -6.40 -9.64
C ASP A 17 -3.50 -7.75 -8.92
N MET A 18 -3.05 -8.80 -9.60
CA MET A 18 -3.07 -10.17 -9.09
C MET A 18 -1.97 -10.44 -8.06
N GLU A 19 -0.84 -9.73 -8.12
CA GLU A 19 0.26 -9.89 -7.16
C GLU A 19 -0.08 -9.22 -5.84
N LEU A 20 -0.66 -8.02 -5.88
CA LEU A 20 -1.18 -7.33 -4.70
C LEU A 20 -2.26 -8.19 -4.02
N LYS A 21 -3.22 -8.71 -4.79
CA LYS A 21 -4.23 -9.64 -4.27
C LYS A 21 -3.66 -10.94 -3.72
N ARG A 22 -2.55 -11.44 -4.26
CA ARG A 22 -1.86 -12.63 -3.74
C ARG A 22 -1.27 -12.35 -2.35
N ARG A 23 -0.71 -11.17 -2.13
CA ARG A 23 -0.13 -10.74 -0.83
C ARG A 23 -1.20 -10.50 0.24
N LEU A 24 -2.38 -10.04 -0.15
CA LEU A 24 -3.51 -9.84 0.77
C LEU A 24 -4.16 -11.14 1.23
N LYS A 25 -4.02 -12.21 0.46
CA LYS A 25 -4.41 -13.55 0.92
C LYS A 25 -3.36 -14.04 1.92
N PRO A 26 -3.77 -14.75 3.00
CA PRO A 26 -2.83 -15.48 3.83
C PRO A 26 -1.90 -16.27 2.92
N PHE A 27 -0.60 -16.07 3.10
CA PHE A 27 0.44 -16.71 2.32
C PHE A 27 0.35 -18.23 2.49
N LYS A 28 -0.55 -18.87 1.74
CA LYS A 28 -0.54 -20.32 1.55
C LYS A 28 0.61 -20.57 0.59
N THR A 29 1.79 -20.83 1.14
CA THR A 29 2.83 -21.61 0.48
C THR A 29 3.37 -21.01 -0.84
N PHE A 30 4.26 -20.02 -0.77
CA PHE A 30 5.21 -19.76 -1.88
C PHE A 30 6.31 -20.81 -1.95
N MET A 31 6.49 -21.59 -0.88
CA MET A 31 7.08 -22.91 -0.96
C MET A 31 5.92 -23.88 -0.85
N GLY A 32 5.72 -24.75 -1.85
CA GLY A 32 4.70 -25.81 -1.81
C GLY A 32 4.62 -26.44 -0.42
N GLY A 33 3.44 -26.93 -0.03
CA GLY A 33 3.26 -27.65 1.24
C GLY A 33 4.47 -28.53 1.51
N PRO A 34 4.98 -28.53 2.76
CA PRO A 34 6.41 -28.66 3.08
C PRO A 34 7.13 -29.46 2.02
N LEU A 35 7.85 -28.76 1.12
CA LEU A 35 8.81 -29.44 0.25
C LEU A 35 9.62 -30.34 1.19
N PRO A 36 9.74 -31.66 0.93
CA PRO A 36 10.65 -32.48 1.69
C PRO A 36 11.99 -31.77 1.61
N TYR A 37 12.52 -31.40 2.77
CA TYR A 37 13.80 -30.72 2.94
C TYR A 37 14.87 -31.52 2.21
N ILE A 38 15.16 -31.19 0.95
CA ILE A 38 16.29 -31.73 0.22
C ILE A 38 17.39 -30.68 0.30
N GLY A 39 18.22 -30.82 1.32
CA GLY A 39 19.43 -30.06 1.53
C GLY A 39 19.97 -30.29 2.94
N PRO A 40 21.07 -31.06 3.12
CA PRO A 40 21.66 -31.31 4.43
C PRO A 40 22.48 -30.09 4.84
N GLY A 41 21.82 -28.98 5.15
CA GLY A 41 22.45 -27.88 5.87
C GLY A 41 22.51 -28.21 7.36
N PRO A 42 23.58 -27.83 8.09
CA PRO A 42 23.74 -28.14 9.51
C PRO A 42 22.78 -27.37 10.43
N TYR A 43 21.88 -26.56 9.87
CA TYR A 43 21.00 -25.68 10.63
C TYR A 43 19.63 -26.34 10.78
N PRO A 44 19.12 -26.48 12.02
CA PRO A 44 17.78 -26.97 12.24
C PRO A 44 16.77 -26.05 11.53
N PRO A 45 15.68 -26.60 10.98
CA PRO A 45 14.63 -25.81 10.37
C PRO A 45 14.11 -24.79 11.39
N PRO A 46 13.84 -23.53 11.00
CA PRO A 46 13.29 -22.54 11.92
C PRO A 46 11.94 -23.04 12.40
N ILE A 47 11.88 -23.48 13.65
CA ILE A 47 10.65 -23.93 14.30
C ILE A 47 9.85 -22.66 14.63
N PRO A 48 8.65 -22.45 14.03
CA PRO A 48 7.89 -21.21 14.22
C PRO A 48 7.47 -20.94 15.66
N THR A 49 7.59 -21.92 16.56
CA THR A 49 7.16 -21.83 17.96
C THR A 49 8.17 -21.12 18.87
N HIS A 50 9.39 -20.86 18.40
CA HIS A 50 10.36 -20.09 19.20
C HIS A 50 11.16 -19.14 18.31
N ASP A 51 10.60 -17.95 18.11
CA ASP A 51 11.26 -16.84 17.44
C ASP A 51 11.52 -15.70 18.45
N PRO A 52 12.61 -15.79 19.22
CA PRO A 52 12.90 -14.82 20.28
C PRO A 52 13.25 -13.43 19.74
N THR A 53 13.53 -13.31 18.44
CA THR A 53 13.86 -12.04 17.77
C THR A 53 12.66 -11.40 17.10
N GLY A 54 11.50 -12.08 17.04
CA GLY A 54 10.31 -11.62 16.30
C GLY A 54 10.53 -11.54 14.78
N TRP A 55 11.58 -12.18 14.27
CA TRP A 55 12.04 -12.06 12.89
C TRP A 55 11.08 -12.67 11.86
N THR A 56 10.34 -13.70 12.25
CA THR A 56 9.26 -14.37 11.51
C THR A 56 8.07 -13.42 11.33
N ARG A 57 7.73 -12.66 12.38
CA ARG A 57 6.70 -11.61 12.32
C ARG A 57 7.16 -10.44 11.45
N ALA A 58 8.43 -10.03 11.60
CA ALA A 58 9.05 -8.97 10.79
C ALA A 58 9.15 -9.33 9.29
N LYS A 59 9.47 -10.58 8.95
CA LYS A 59 9.55 -11.08 7.56
C LYS A 59 8.18 -11.30 6.88
N GLY A 60 7.06 -11.01 7.55
CA GLY A 60 5.74 -11.14 6.93
C GLY A 60 5.21 -12.58 6.84
N TYR A 61 5.73 -13.51 7.65
CA TYR A 61 5.11 -14.84 7.79
C TYR A 61 3.83 -14.82 8.66
N ALA A 62 3.52 -13.66 9.26
CA ALA A 62 2.22 -13.43 9.89
C ALA A 62 1.14 -13.24 8.83
N LYS A 63 -0.07 -13.72 9.11
CA LYS A 63 -1.25 -13.51 8.26
C LYS A 63 -1.45 -12.00 8.04
N PRO A 64 -1.64 -11.53 6.78
CA PRO A 64 -1.89 -10.11 6.51
C PRO A 64 -3.05 -9.61 7.37
N ASN A 65 -2.87 -8.49 8.03
CA ASN A 65 -3.88 -7.90 8.90
C ASN A 65 -4.41 -6.59 8.32
N LEU A 66 -4.61 -6.55 7.00
CA LEU A 66 -5.09 -5.36 6.28
C LEU A 66 -6.57 -5.42 5.93
N ASP A 67 -7.20 -6.60 5.94
CA ASP A 67 -8.60 -6.74 5.52
C ASP A 67 -9.58 -6.07 6.50
N ASN A 68 -10.60 -5.44 5.94
CA ASN A 68 -11.62 -4.63 6.63
C ASN A 68 -11.04 -3.40 7.36
N LYS A 69 -10.09 -2.72 6.72
CA LYS A 69 -9.39 -1.56 7.29
C LYS A 69 -9.24 -0.44 6.29
N GLU A 70 -9.19 0.76 6.85
CA GLU A 70 -8.74 1.95 6.15
C GLU A 70 -7.22 1.91 6.07
N LEU A 71 -6.68 1.95 4.86
CA LEU A 71 -5.27 1.79 4.60
C LEU A 71 -4.57 3.13 4.53
N ILE A 72 -5.05 4.01 3.65
CA ILE A 72 -4.42 5.31 3.39
C ILE A 72 -5.49 6.38 3.44
N GLU A 73 -5.33 7.35 4.33
CA GLU A 73 -5.99 8.64 4.21
C GLU A 73 -5.02 9.61 3.52
N LEU A 74 -5.37 10.03 2.30
CA LEU A 74 -4.60 10.98 1.52
C LEU A 74 -5.31 12.32 1.46
N LYS A 75 -4.69 13.33 2.05
CA LYS A 75 -5.15 14.72 2.05
C LYS A 75 -4.19 15.57 1.24
N VAL A 76 -4.70 16.18 0.18
CA VAL A 76 -3.94 17.15 -0.62
C VAL A 76 -4.47 18.54 -0.31
N ASP A 77 -3.58 19.41 0.14
CA ASP A 77 -3.96 20.70 0.74
C ASP A 77 -4.93 21.50 -0.13
N LYS A 78 -6.10 21.80 0.46
CA LYS A 78 -7.19 22.59 -0.15
C LYS A 78 -7.76 22.04 -1.45
N LEU A 79 -7.39 20.82 -1.85
CA LEU A 79 -7.92 20.17 -3.05
C LEU A 79 -8.92 19.08 -2.71
N PHE A 80 -8.48 18.04 -2.03
CA PHE A 80 -9.32 16.87 -1.76
C PHE A 80 -8.78 16.04 -0.60
N VAL A 81 -9.66 15.18 -0.09
CA VAL A 81 -9.32 14.11 0.85
C VAL A 81 -9.94 12.83 0.32
N TYR A 82 -9.15 11.78 0.22
CA TYR A 82 -9.60 10.45 -0.16
C TYR A 82 -9.07 9.41 0.81
N THR A 83 -9.88 8.39 1.06
CA THR A 83 -9.49 7.25 1.88
C THR A 83 -9.54 5.98 1.05
N PHE A 84 -8.43 5.27 0.99
CA PHE A 84 -8.35 3.91 0.48
C PHE A 84 -8.62 2.93 1.61
N GLU A 85 -9.51 1.98 1.39
CA GLU A 85 -9.84 0.91 2.31
C GLU A 85 -9.78 -0.43 1.61
N LEU A 86 -9.51 -1.49 2.38
CA LEU A 86 -9.62 -2.86 1.92
C LEU A 86 -10.79 -3.49 2.68
N LYS A 87 -11.80 -3.96 1.96
CA LYS A 87 -12.98 -4.58 2.53
C LYS A 87 -13.27 -5.89 1.81
N GLU A 88 -13.31 -6.98 2.55
CA GLU A 88 -13.54 -8.34 2.03
C GLU A 88 -12.64 -8.67 0.83
N GLY A 89 -11.36 -8.28 0.90
CA GLY A 89 -10.37 -8.50 -0.15
C GLY A 89 -10.54 -7.64 -1.41
N LYS A 90 -11.35 -6.59 -1.38
CA LYS A 90 -11.48 -5.60 -2.45
C LYS A 90 -11.05 -4.22 -1.97
N PHE A 91 -10.23 -3.56 -2.79
CA PHE A 91 -9.93 -2.16 -2.57
C PHE A 91 -11.15 -1.32 -2.89
N ILE A 92 -11.41 -0.33 -2.04
CA ILE A 92 -12.44 0.67 -2.21
C ILE A 92 -11.77 2.01 -1.95
N VAL A 93 -12.17 3.03 -2.71
CA VAL A 93 -11.77 4.41 -2.49
C VAL A 93 -13.01 5.23 -2.23
N ARG A 94 -12.94 6.15 -1.26
CA ARG A 94 -14.04 7.05 -0.92
C ARG A 94 -13.54 8.46 -0.70
N ALA A 95 -14.34 9.43 -1.12
CA ALA A 95 -14.09 10.83 -0.81
C ALA A 95 -14.32 11.09 0.69
N GLY A 96 -13.50 11.97 1.26
CA GLY A 96 -13.52 12.34 2.67
C GLY A 96 -12.50 11.59 3.54
N SER A 97 -12.43 12.01 4.80
CA SER A 97 -11.51 11.47 5.79
C SER A 97 -11.87 10.05 6.23
N ALA A 98 -10.88 9.37 6.81
CA ALA A 98 -11.05 8.10 7.46
C ALA A 98 -12.07 8.22 8.62
N ASN A 99 -12.94 7.22 8.75
CA ASN A 99 -13.93 7.15 9.83
C ASN A 99 -13.31 6.56 11.10
N GLY A 100 -12.23 5.80 10.94
CA GLY A 100 -11.49 5.16 12.02
C GLY A 100 -10.01 5.53 12.01
N ARG A 101 -9.17 4.52 12.23
CA ARG A 101 -7.72 4.67 12.36
C ARG A 101 -7.07 4.10 11.10
N PRO A 102 -6.80 4.94 10.07
CA PRO A 102 -6.16 4.47 8.84
C PRO A 102 -4.74 4.00 9.15
N VAL A 103 -4.20 3.06 8.40
CA VAL A 103 -2.82 2.59 8.62
C VAL A 103 -1.82 3.72 8.46
N LEU A 104 -1.96 4.46 7.36
CA LEU A 104 -1.14 5.60 6.98
C LEU A 104 -2.04 6.79 6.73
N ARG A 105 -1.77 7.91 7.40
CA ARG A 105 -2.35 9.21 7.04
C ARG A 105 -1.24 10.06 6.43
N VAL A 106 -1.52 10.62 5.26
CA VAL A 106 -0.62 11.51 4.55
C VAL A 106 -1.36 12.79 4.22
N LYS A 107 -0.84 13.90 4.72
CA LYS A 107 -1.23 15.22 4.25
C LYS A 107 -0.04 15.84 3.53
N MET A 108 -0.25 16.25 2.30
CA MET A 108 0.81 16.78 1.44
C MET A 108 0.37 18.02 0.67
N PRO A 109 1.32 18.92 0.35
CA PRO A 109 1.09 19.99 -0.60
C PRO A 109 0.70 19.48 -1.99
N LYS A 110 -0.05 20.30 -2.72
CA LYS A 110 -0.49 20.01 -4.09
C LYS A 110 0.65 19.71 -5.05
N ASP A 111 1.72 20.49 -5.01
CA ASP A 111 2.89 20.33 -5.88
C ASP A 111 3.62 19.00 -5.60
N VAL A 112 3.81 18.66 -4.33
CA VAL A 112 4.40 17.37 -3.92
C VAL A 112 3.55 16.20 -4.40
N PHE A 113 2.22 16.29 -4.26
CA PHE A 113 1.31 15.28 -4.77
C PHE A 113 1.45 15.10 -6.29
N LYS A 114 1.49 16.21 -7.04
CA LYS A 114 1.64 16.17 -8.50
C LYS A 114 2.96 15.54 -8.90
N ASP A 115 4.07 15.95 -8.28
CA ASP A 115 5.40 15.41 -8.60
C ASP A 115 5.51 13.92 -8.23
N MET A 116 4.87 13.51 -7.14
CA MET A 116 4.74 12.11 -6.78
C MET A 116 3.97 11.34 -7.85
N ILE A 117 2.73 11.73 -8.16
CA ILE A 117 1.89 10.96 -9.09
C ILE A 117 2.46 10.96 -10.51
N LEU A 118 2.95 12.10 -11.01
CA LEU A 118 3.56 12.23 -12.34
C LEU A 118 4.99 11.65 -12.43
N THR A 119 5.38 10.79 -11.50
CA THR A 119 6.64 10.05 -11.47
C THR A 119 7.92 10.91 -11.53
N LYS A 120 7.80 12.23 -11.32
CA LYS A 120 8.90 13.19 -11.17
C LYS A 120 9.68 12.93 -9.87
N GLN A 121 9.02 12.33 -8.88
CA GLN A 121 9.61 11.93 -7.62
C GLN A 121 9.15 10.52 -7.21
N ARG A 122 10.06 9.72 -6.64
CA ARG A 122 9.72 8.41 -6.06
C ARG A 122 8.79 8.59 -4.85
N VAL A 123 7.81 7.70 -4.67
CA VAL A 123 6.86 7.73 -3.54
C VAL A 123 7.56 7.97 -2.20
N ILE A 124 8.61 7.19 -1.88
CA ILE A 124 9.28 7.31 -0.59
C ILE A 124 9.93 8.69 -0.37
N TRP A 125 10.43 9.32 -1.44
CA TRP A 125 11.01 10.65 -1.34
C TRP A 125 9.95 11.73 -1.27
N ALA A 126 8.85 11.57 -1.99
CA ALA A 126 7.70 12.46 -1.88
C ALA A 126 7.18 12.42 -0.44
N LEU A 127 6.99 11.23 0.14
CA LEU A 127 6.59 11.05 1.54
C LEU A 127 7.60 11.69 2.50
N ALA A 128 8.90 11.58 2.26
CA ALA A 128 9.94 12.19 3.08
C ALA A 128 10.08 13.72 2.93
N ASP A 129 9.29 14.38 2.07
CA ASP A 129 9.30 15.84 1.95
C ASP A 129 8.92 16.47 3.30
N PRO A 130 9.72 17.42 3.84
CA PRO A 130 9.49 18.00 5.16
C PRO A 130 8.20 18.83 5.25
N ARG A 131 7.56 19.16 4.12
CA ARG A 131 6.26 19.84 4.06
C ARG A 131 5.09 18.89 4.24
N ASN A 132 5.32 17.58 4.20
CA ASN A 132 4.29 16.60 4.45
C ASN A 132 4.09 16.37 5.94
N GLU A 133 2.84 16.11 6.32
CA GLU A 133 2.49 15.57 7.62
C GLU A 133 2.13 14.10 7.41
N ILE A 134 2.95 13.19 7.96
CA ILE A 134 2.74 11.76 7.87
C ILE A 134 2.52 11.19 9.27
N GLU A 135 1.42 10.45 9.44
CA GLU A 135 1.14 9.72 10.65
C GLU A 135 1.01 8.23 10.33
N CYS A 136 1.91 7.42 10.90
CA CYS A 136 1.70 5.99 11.02
C CYS A 136 0.84 5.74 12.26
N LEU A 137 -0.45 5.49 12.05
CA LEU A 137 -1.33 5.19 13.16
C LEU A 137 -1.30 3.72 13.53
N TRP A 138 -0.56 2.86 12.83
CA TRP A 138 -0.50 1.44 13.15
C TRP A 138 0.93 0.92 13.32
N PRO A 139 1.58 1.22 14.47
CA PRO A 139 3.01 0.98 14.65
C PRO A 139 3.40 -0.51 14.70
N GLU A 140 2.46 -1.41 14.97
CA GLU A 140 2.70 -2.86 15.01
C GLU A 140 2.48 -3.56 13.66
N ILE A 141 2.21 -2.83 12.59
CA ILE A 141 2.02 -3.40 11.26
C ILE A 141 3.31 -4.09 10.77
N GLY A 142 3.15 -5.29 10.20
CA GLY A 142 4.27 -6.06 9.68
C GLY A 142 4.88 -5.43 8.42
N TRP A 143 6.16 -5.71 8.12
CA TRP A 143 6.83 -5.13 6.96
C TRP A 143 6.16 -5.49 5.63
N SER A 144 5.62 -6.71 5.50
CA SER A 144 4.87 -7.11 4.30
C SER A 144 3.64 -6.23 4.07
N ASP A 145 2.90 -5.94 5.15
CA ASP A 145 1.71 -5.09 5.08
C ASP A 145 2.09 -3.63 4.78
N TRP A 146 3.23 -3.14 5.31
CA TRP A 146 3.80 -1.85 4.92
C TRP A 146 4.14 -1.76 3.44
N ILE A 147 4.77 -2.80 2.88
CA ILE A 147 5.08 -2.85 1.44
C ILE A 147 3.78 -2.74 0.64
N THR A 148 2.73 -3.47 1.02
CA THR A 148 1.42 -3.35 0.37
C THR A 148 0.83 -1.94 0.46
N VAL A 149 0.93 -1.27 1.60
CA VAL A 149 0.47 0.13 1.74
C VAL A 149 1.26 1.07 0.82
N LEU A 150 2.58 0.93 0.73
CA LEU A 150 3.39 1.76 -0.17
C LEU A 150 3.13 1.45 -1.65
N GLU A 151 2.89 0.18 -1.98
CA GLU A 151 2.58 -0.28 -3.33
C GLU A 151 1.25 0.30 -3.82
N ILE A 152 0.27 0.51 -2.94
CA ILE A 152 -0.96 1.24 -3.30
C ILE A 152 -0.62 2.62 -3.88
N LEU A 153 0.29 3.37 -3.24
CA LEU A 153 0.74 4.68 -3.71
C LEU A 153 1.46 4.59 -5.07
N VAL A 154 2.28 3.55 -5.27
CA VAL A 154 3.01 3.30 -6.53
C VAL A 154 2.04 2.99 -7.68
N VAL A 155 0.94 2.27 -7.44
CA VAL A 155 -0.03 1.97 -8.51
C VAL A 155 -0.67 3.25 -9.08
N GLY A 156 -0.76 4.34 -8.30
CA GLY A 156 -1.23 5.63 -8.80
C GLY A 156 -0.27 6.28 -9.80
N GLN A 157 1.03 6.03 -9.62
CA GLN A 157 2.07 6.41 -10.58
C GLN A 157 1.92 5.61 -11.87
N GLU A 158 1.74 4.30 -11.76
CA GLU A 158 1.56 3.44 -12.94
C GLU A 158 0.30 3.80 -13.75
N LEU A 159 -0.76 4.27 -13.09
CA LEU A 159 -1.98 4.70 -13.77
C LEU A 159 -1.70 5.85 -14.75
N VAL A 160 -1.01 6.91 -14.30
CA VAL A 160 -0.73 8.07 -15.18
C VAL A 160 0.28 7.75 -16.27
N GLU A 161 1.20 6.81 -16.04
CA GLU A 161 2.13 6.36 -17.08
C GLU A 161 1.42 5.59 -18.21
N ARG A 162 0.30 4.94 -17.90
CA ARG A 162 -0.48 4.13 -18.86
C ARG A 162 -1.60 4.92 -19.55
N ASP A 163 -2.08 6.00 -18.94
CA ASP A 163 -3.17 6.83 -19.48
C ASP A 163 -2.75 8.31 -19.58
N PRO A 164 -2.44 8.81 -20.80
CA PRO A 164 -2.09 10.21 -21.02
C PRO A 164 -3.16 11.20 -20.57
N ALA A 165 -4.45 10.82 -20.63
CA ALA A 165 -5.50 11.71 -20.15
C ALA A 165 -5.41 11.92 -18.64
N MET A 166 -4.98 10.89 -17.89
CA MET A 166 -4.77 11.00 -16.45
C MET A 166 -3.54 11.82 -16.13
N TRP A 167 -2.48 11.69 -16.94
CA TRP A 167 -1.32 12.56 -16.86
C TRP A 167 -1.72 14.04 -16.98
N ASP A 168 -2.43 14.39 -18.05
CA ASP A 168 -2.89 15.76 -18.29
C ASP A 168 -3.81 16.27 -17.16
N LEU A 169 -4.70 15.41 -16.64
CA LEU A 169 -5.55 15.76 -15.50
C LEU A 169 -4.71 16.14 -14.28
N ILE A 170 -3.72 15.32 -13.91
CA ILE A 170 -2.89 15.57 -12.74
C ILE A 170 -1.96 16.76 -12.96
N GLU A 171 -1.43 16.97 -14.17
CA GLU A 171 -0.63 18.13 -14.51
C GLU A 171 -1.44 19.44 -14.42
N ASN A 172 -2.75 19.39 -14.66
CA ASN A 172 -3.65 20.53 -14.59
C ASN A 172 -4.41 20.68 -13.25
N LEU A 173 -4.23 19.75 -12.30
CA LEU A 173 -4.70 19.93 -10.92
C LEU A 173 -4.18 21.25 -10.35
#